data_AF-A0A163X2L6-F1
#
_entry.id   AF-A0A163X2L6-F1
#
_cell.length_a   1.000
_cell.length_b   1.000
_cell.length_c   1.000
_cell.angle_alpha   90.00
_cell.angle_beta   90.00
_cell.angle_gamma   90.00
#
_symmetry.space_group_name_H-M   'P 1'
#
loop_
_entity.id
_entity.type
_entity.pdbx_description
1 polymer ?
#
loop_
_entity_poly.entity_id
_entity_poly.type
_entity_poly.pdbx_seq_one_letter_code
_entity_poly.pdbx_strand_id
1 'polypeptide(L)'
;MSRKPLARSSTEGALFWFIQMAVLRRKVDGQGLTERVRLTPIGRVLLEISRNKSHLFTQAPGKLLSISANRDFKPSSASATSSFCSPTIF
;
A
#
# COMPACT_ATOMS: atom_id res chain seq x y z
N MET A 1 -22.81 -2.66 0.00
CA MET A 1 -21.45 -2.56 0.57
C MET A 1 -21.47 -1.57 1.72
N SER A 2 -21.37 -2.03 2.97
CA SER A 2 -21.32 -1.12 4.13
C SER A 2 -19.94 -0.45 4.18
N ARG A 3 -19.87 0.85 3.92
CA ARG A 3 -18.63 1.62 4.14
C ARG A 3 -18.48 1.84 5.65
N LYS A 4 -17.45 1.24 6.24
CA LYS A 4 -17.03 1.55 7.61
C LYS A 4 -16.01 2.69 7.56
N PRO A 5 -16.17 3.76 8.34
CA PRO A 5 -15.16 4.81 8.42
C PRO A 5 -13.87 4.22 9.00
N LEU A 6 -12.74 4.52 8.37
CA LEU A 6 -11.42 4.17 8.87
C LEU A 6 -10.90 5.28 9.79
N ALA A 7 -10.11 4.92 10.79
CA ALA A 7 -9.41 5.90 11.61
C ALA A 7 -8.46 6.75 10.74
N ARG A 8 -8.30 8.02 11.11
CA ARG A 8 -7.44 8.96 10.37
C ARG A 8 -6.01 8.47 10.25
N SER A 9 -5.42 8.01 11.36
CA SER A 9 -4.04 7.49 11.40
C SER A 9 -3.86 6.26 10.51
N SER A 10 -4.81 5.33 10.53
CA SER A 10 -4.79 4.15 9.65
C SER A 10 -4.92 4.53 8.18
N THR A 11 -5.72 5.54 7.87
CA THR A 11 -5.93 6.04 6.51
C THR A 11 -4.66 6.72 5.98
N GLU A 12 -4.01 7.53 6.81
CA GLU A 12 -2.77 8.23 6.47
C GLU A 12 -1.60 7.26 6.28
N GLY A 13 -1.46 6.27 7.16
CA GLY A 13 -0.45 5.22 7.03
C GLY A 13 -0.63 4.40 5.74
N ALA A 14 -1.87 4.02 5.41
CA ALA A 14 -2.16 3.32 4.16
C ALA A 14 -1.84 4.19 2.93
N LEU A 15 -2.20 5.48 2.96
CA LEU A 15 -1.93 6.40 1.86
C LEU A 15 -0.43 6.62 1.65
N PHE A 16 0.34 6.77 2.73
CA PHE A 16 1.79 6.86 2.68
C PHE A 16 2.41 5.59 2.08
N TRP A 17 1.94 4.42 2.50
CA TRP A 17 2.41 3.14 1.96
C TRP A 17 2.13 3.00 0.46
N PHE A 18 0.93 3.36 0.00
CA PHE A 18 0.60 3.32 -1.43
C PHE A 18 1.43 4.29 -2.27
N ILE A 19 1.85 5.42 -1.72
CA ILE A 19 2.77 6.36 -2.40
C ILE A 19 4.17 5.75 -2.50
N GLN A 20 4.68 5.14 -1.43
CA GLN A 20 5.98 4.48 -1.43
C GLN A 20 6.03 3.32 -2.44
N MET A 21 4.97 2.51 -2.51
CA MET A 21 4.85 1.39 -3.45
C MET A 21 4.52 1.83 -4.89
N ALA A 22 4.50 3.14 -5.18
CA ALA A 22 4.17 3.70 -6.50
C ALA A 22 2.78 3.33 -7.05
N VAL A 23 1.88 2.83 -6.21
CA VAL A 23 0.47 2.58 -6.54
C VAL A 23 -0.27 3.91 -6.69
N LEU A 24 0.07 4.86 -5.83
CA LEU A 24 -0.42 6.24 -5.89
C LEU A 24 0.74 7.19 -6.16
N ARG A 25 0.46 8.23 -6.93
CA ARG A 25 1.36 9.38 -7.09
C ARG A 25 0.62 10.62 -6.65
N ARG A 26 1.26 11.43 -5.83
CA ARG A 26 0.74 12.75 -5.50
C ARG A 26 1.16 13.75 -6.56
N LYS A 27 0.23 14.61 -6.98
CA LYS A 27 0.55 15.87 -7.63
C LYS A 27 0.82 16.88 -6.52
N VAL A 28 2.00 17.45 -6.59
CA VAL A 28 2.46 18.46 -5.65
C VAL A 28 2.28 19.83 -6.30
N ASP A 29 1.94 20.84 -5.50
CA ASP A 29 1.91 22.23 -5.95
C ASP A 29 3.34 22.82 -6.02
N GLY A 30 3.44 24.14 -6.24
CA GLY A 30 4.74 24.84 -6.24
C GLY A 30 5.41 24.95 -4.86
N GLN A 31 4.76 24.49 -3.79
CA GLN A 31 5.19 24.64 -2.39
C GLN A 31 5.49 23.30 -1.71
N GLY A 32 5.35 22.17 -2.40
CA GLY A 32 5.58 20.86 -1.79
C GLY A 32 4.34 20.23 -1.16
N LEU A 33 3.18 20.89 -1.20
CA LEU A 33 1.92 20.37 -0.65
C LEU A 33 1.21 19.47 -1.65
N THR A 34 0.51 18.46 -1.14
CA THR A 34 -0.23 17.52 -1.99
C THR A 34 -1.54 18.16 -2.44
N GLU A 35 -1.57 18.62 -3.69
CA GLU A 35 -2.78 19.17 -4.31
C GLU A 35 -3.78 18.05 -4.62
N ARG A 36 -3.31 16.94 -5.21
CA ARG A 36 -4.15 15.82 -5.67
C ARG A 36 -3.40 14.50 -5.60
N VAL A 37 -4.14 13.40 -5.58
CA VAL A 37 -3.58 12.05 -5.70
C VAL A 37 -4.10 11.38 -6.98
N ARG A 38 -3.22 10.72 -7.71
CA ARG A 38 -3.52 10.00 -8.94
C ARG A 38 -3.15 8.53 -8.80
N LEU A 39 -4.00 7.68 -9.34
CA LEU A 39 -3.74 6.26 -9.44
C LEU A 39 -2.81 5.99 -10.64
N THR A 40 -1.76 5.22 -10.42
CA THR A 40 -0.84 4.80 -11.48
C THR A 40 -1.42 3.65 -12.30
N PRO A 41 -0.85 3.32 -13.47
CA PRO A 41 -1.25 2.15 -14.25
C PRO A 41 -1.21 0.84 -13.43
N ILE A 42 -0.17 0.62 -12.62
CA ILE A 42 -0.08 -0.56 -11.75
C ILE A 42 -1.19 -0.58 -10.70
N GLY A 43 -1.55 0.57 -10.13
CA GLY A 43 -2.66 0.67 -9.20
C GLY A 43 -4.02 0.34 -9.83
N ARG A 44 -4.20 0.66 -11.12
CA ARG A 44 -5.42 0.26 -11.86
C ARG A 44 -5.52 -1.25 -12.01
N VAL A 45 -4.42 -1.92 -12.35
CA VAL A 45 -4.36 -3.39 -12.44
C VAL A 45 -4.67 -4.04 -11.09
N LEU A 46 -4.09 -3.53 -9.99
CA LEU A 46 -4.37 -4.03 -8.64
C LEU A 46 -5.84 -3.86 -8.25
N LEU A 47 -6.48 -2.73 -8.62
CA LEU A 47 -7.90 -2.53 -8.38
C LEU A 47 -8.75 -3.55 -9.14
N GLU A 48 -8.42 -3.81 -10.40
CA GLU A 48 -9.11 -4.80 -11.23
C GLU A 48 -8.99 -6.21 -10.64
N ILE A 49 -7.78 -6.63 -10.26
CA ILE A 49 -7.55 -7.91 -9.58
C ILE A 49 -8.33 -7.97 -8.26
N SER A 50 -8.31 -6.89 -7.48
CA SER A 50 -9.00 -6.85 -6.19
C SER A 50 -10.51 -6.96 -6.32
N ARG A 51 -11.07 -6.41 -7.41
CA ARG A 51 -12.49 -6.46 -7.75
C ARG A 51 -12.90 -7.86 -8.19
N ASN A 52 -12.02 -8.54 -8.92
CA ASN A 52 -12.25 -9.89 -9.46
C ASN A 52 -11.74 -11.02 -8.55
N LYS A 53 -11.50 -10.73 -7.25
CA LYS A 53 -11.06 -11.73 -6.25
C LYS A 53 -11.97 -12.96 -6.13
N SER A 54 -13.22 -12.87 -6.58
CA SER A 54 -14.16 -13.99 -6.57
C SER A 54 -13.87 -15.07 -7.62
N HIS A 55 -13.15 -14.77 -8.71
CA HIS A 55 -12.97 -15.74 -9.80
C HIS A 55 -11.61 -16.45 -9.77
N LEU A 56 -10.57 -15.82 -9.23
CA LEU A 56 -9.21 -16.40 -9.19
C LEU A 56 -9.02 -17.52 -8.17
N PHE A 57 -10.02 -17.75 -7.29
CA PHE A 57 -9.99 -18.82 -6.29
C PHE A 57 -10.99 -19.97 -6.59
N THR A 58 -11.75 -19.92 -7.69
CA THR A 58 -12.79 -20.93 -7.99
C THR A 58 -12.43 -21.90 -9.10
N GLN A 59 -11.30 -21.75 -9.79
CA GLN A 59 -10.93 -22.69 -10.86
C GLN A 59 -9.50 -23.21 -10.72
N ALA A 60 -9.29 -24.08 -9.73
CA ALA A 60 -8.27 -25.12 -9.83
C ALA A 60 -9.00 -26.48 -9.83
N PRO A 61 -9.21 -27.14 -10.99
CA PRO A 61 -9.57 -28.55 -10.97
C PRO A 61 -8.36 -29.34 -10.46
N GLY A 62 -8.36 -29.63 -9.16
CA GLY A 62 -7.59 -30.74 -8.60
C GLY A 62 -6.10 -30.52 -8.31
N LYS A 63 -5.68 -29.39 -7.69
CA LYS A 63 -4.36 -29.38 -7.04
C LYS A 63 -4.36 -28.67 -5.69
N LEU A 64 -4.34 -29.50 -4.65
CA LEU A 64 -4.00 -29.14 -3.28
C LEU A 64 -2.59 -28.54 -3.27
N LEU A 65 -2.47 -27.25 -2.96
CA LEU A 65 -1.25 -26.69 -2.41
C LEU A 65 -1.63 -25.94 -1.15
N SER A 66 -1.33 -26.57 -0.01
CA SER A 66 -1.36 -25.98 1.31
C SER A 66 -0.34 -24.85 1.38
N ILE A 67 -0.75 -23.64 1.06
CA ILE A 67 0.00 -22.46 1.48
C ILE A 67 -0.46 -22.21 2.92
N SER A 68 0.34 -22.71 3.87
CA SER A 68 0.22 -22.36 5.27
C SER A 68 0.23 -20.83 5.35
N ALA A 69 -0.92 -20.25 5.70
CA ALA A 69 -1.06 -18.82 5.90
C ALA A 69 -0.17 -18.44 7.08
N ASN A 70 1.01 -17.92 6.78
CA ASN A 70 1.89 -17.34 7.78
C ASN A 70 1.20 -16.04 8.26
N ARG A 71 0.36 -16.18 9.29
CA ARG A 71 -0.41 -15.10 9.93
C ARG A 71 0.42 -14.33 10.95
N ASP A 72 1.74 -14.28 10.80
CA ASP A 72 2.61 -13.61 11.76
C ASP A 72 3.38 -12.46 11.10
N PHE A 73 2.66 -11.52 10.47
CA PHE A 73 3.20 -10.16 10.36
C PHE A 73 2.89 -9.40 11.66
N LYS A 74 3.66 -9.71 12.70
CA LYS A 74 3.77 -8.89 13.91
C LYS A 74 4.86 -7.84 13.63
N PRO A 75 4.56 -6.54 13.52
CA PRO A 75 5.60 -5.54 13.45
C PRO A 75 6.30 -5.50 14.81
N SER A 76 7.38 -6.27 14.95
CA SER A 76 8.27 -6.14 16.10
C SER A 76 8.97 -4.79 15.96
N SER A 77 8.84 -3.98 17.00
CA SER A 77 9.54 -2.72 17.22
C SER A 77 11.04 -2.86 16.94
N ALA A 78 11.48 -2.46 15.75
CA ALA A 78 12.89 -2.29 15.43
C ALA A 78 13.25 -0.83 15.63
N SER A 79 13.89 -0.55 16.76
CA SER A 79 14.71 0.63 17.00
C SER A 79 15.76 0.76 15.89
N ALA A 80 15.57 1.68 14.97
CA ALA A 80 16.59 2.10 14.02
C ALA A 80 17.20 3.41 14.51
N THR A 81 18.27 3.31 15.30
CA THR A 81 19.25 4.40 15.40
C THR A 81 19.98 4.46 14.07
N SER A 82 19.53 5.33 13.15
CA SER A 82 20.30 5.69 11.97
C SER A 82 20.65 7.16 12.05
N SER A 83 21.94 7.40 12.29
CA SER A 83 22.65 8.67 12.25
C SER A 83 22.16 9.59 11.13
N PHE A 84 21.80 10.82 11.54
CA PHE A 84 21.65 11.97 10.67
C PHE A 84 22.92 12.17 9.84
N CYS A 85 22.80 12.09 8.50
CA CYS A 85 23.78 12.66 7.60
C CYS A 85 23.08 13.78 6.82
N SER A 86 23.35 15.02 7.22
CA SER A 86 22.94 16.23 6.49
C SER A 86 23.68 16.32 5.16
N PRO A 87 23.01 16.67 4.05
CA PRO A 87 23.69 17.26 2.91
C PRO A 87 23.72 18.77 3.10
N THR A 88 24.87 19.30 3.50
CA THR A 88 25.23 20.71 3.30
C THR A 88 25.43 20.92 1.81
N ILE A 89 24.59 21.75 1.19
CA ILE A 89 24.81 22.26 -0.16
C ILE A 89 25.59 23.57 0.00
N PHE A 90 26.83 23.60 -0.50
CA PHE A 90 27.53 24.81 -0.90
C PHE A 90 27.34 24.99 -2.41
#